data_AF-A0A0W7TMI0-F1
#
_entry.id   AF-A0A0W7TMI0-F1
#
_cell.length_a   1.000
_cell.length_b   1.000
_cell.length_c   1.000
_cell.angle_alpha   90.00
_cell.angle_beta   90.00
_cell.angle_gamma   90.00
#
_symmetry.space_group_name_H-M   'P 1'
#
loop_
_entity.id
_entity.type
_entity.pdbx_description
1 polymer ?
#
loop_
_entity_poly.entity_id
_entity_poly.type
_entity_poly.pdbx_seq_one_letter_code
_entity_poly.pdbx_strand_id
1 'polypeptide(L)'
;MNQHQTEDAFFGRLGYIDIQWMAERLRNPVRMYTGLCDTICPPSTQFAVYNKIAAPKELVVYPDFTHEELPRAWDDILLLLLKDAQEA
;
A
#
# COMPACT_ATOMS: atom_id res chain seq x y z
N MET A 1 -20.61 -11.56 25.44
CA MET A 1 -19.64 -12.46 24.78
C MET A 1 -20.01 -12.52 23.31
N ASN A 2 -19.22 -11.92 22.42
CA ASN A 2 -19.48 -12.04 20.98
C ASN A 2 -18.98 -13.43 20.56
N GLN A 3 -19.85 -14.34 20.13
CA GLN A 3 -19.48 -15.74 19.86
C GLN A 3 -18.91 -15.97 18.45
N HIS A 4 -18.50 -14.90 17.73
CA HIS A 4 -17.84 -14.98 16.42
C HIS A 4 -18.58 -15.83 15.34
N GLN A 5 -19.87 -16.11 15.53
CA GLN A 5 -20.65 -17.04 14.70
C GLN A 5 -20.74 -16.64 13.22
N THR A 6 -20.52 -15.36 12.91
CA THR A 6 -20.58 -14.82 11.55
C THR A 6 -19.25 -14.26 11.06
N GLU A 7 -18.15 -14.56 11.76
CA GLU A 7 -16.81 -14.00 11.48
C GLU A 7 -16.37 -14.28 10.04
N ASP A 8 -16.46 -15.52 9.58
CA ASP A 8 -16.09 -15.90 8.21
C ASP A 8 -16.95 -15.17 7.16
N ALA A 9 -18.26 -15.08 7.38
CA ALA A 9 -19.16 -14.38 6.47
C ALA A 9 -18.95 -12.85 6.49
N PHE A 10 -18.43 -12.31 7.59
CA PHE A 10 -18.09 -10.90 7.72
C PHE A 10 -16.76 -10.58 7.01
N PHE A 11 -15.68 -11.31 7.32
CA PHE A 11 -14.39 -11.11 6.64
C PHE A 11 -14.42 -11.52 5.17
N GLY A 12 -15.20 -12.54 4.81
CA GLY A 12 -15.46 -12.88 3.41
C GLY A 12 -16.12 -11.73 2.65
N ARG A 13 -17.01 -10.96 3.29
CA ARG A 13 -17.59 -9.75 2.69
C ARG A 13 -16.59 -8.60 2.59
N LEU A 14 -15.76 -8.38 3.61
CA LEU A 14 -14.69 -7.38 3.56
C LEU A 14 -13.66 -7.70 2.46
N GLY A 15 -13.42 -8.98 2.18
CA GLY A 15 -12.51 -9.42 1.12
C GLY A 15 -12.85 -8.88 -0.28
N TYR A 16 -14.11 -8.56 -0.57
CA TYR A 16 -14.50 -7.98 -1.87
C TYR A 16 -13.97 -6.56 -2.09
N ILE A 17 -13.69 -5.83 -1.00
CA ILE A 17 -13.19 -4.44 -1.04
C ILE A 17 -11.76 -4.30 -0.51
N ASP A 18 -11.14 -5.40 -0.09
CA ASP A 18 -9.74 -5.39 0.36
C ASP A 18 -8.79 -5.33 -0.84
N ILE A 19 -8.00 -4.26 -0.89
CA ILE A 19 -7.07 -3.95 -1.98
C ILE A 19 -5.98 -5.01 -2.18
N GLN A 20 -5.70 -5.86 -1.18
CA GLN A 20 -4.75 -6.96 -1.34
C GLN A 20 -5.18 -7.94 -2.43
N TRP A 21 -6.49 -8.10 -2.67
CA TRP A 21 -7.03 -8.98 -3.71
C TRP A 21 -7.06 -8.32 -5.09
N MET A 22 -6.81 -7.02 -5.15
CA MET A 22 -6.74 -6.25 -6.38
C MET A 22 -5.30 -5.95 -6.81
N ALA A 23 -4.32 -6.13 -5.92
CA ALA A 23 -2.91 -5.80 -6.14
C ALA A 23 -2.31 -6.45 -7.41
N GLU A 24 -2.66 -7.70 -7.71
CA GLU A 24 -2.19 -8.42 -8.90
C GLU A 24 -2.70 -7.84 -10.23
N ARG A 25 -3.75 -7.00 -10.17
CA ARG A 25 -4.33 -6.34 -11.36
C ARG A 25 -3.53 -5.12 -11.80
N LEU A 26 -2.63 -4.62 -10.95
CA LEU A 26 -1.77 -3.49 -11.29
C LEU A 26 -0.85 -3.89 -12.48
N ARG A 27 -0.70 -2.97 -13.43
CA ARG A 27 0.11 -3.15 -14.65
C ARG A 27 1.14 -2.04 -14.86
N ASN A 28 0.85 -0.84 -14.37
CA ASN A 28 1.76 0.29 -14.43
C ASN A 28 2.79 0.22 -13.28
N PRO A 29 3.96 0.87 -13.42
CA PRO A 29 4.93 0.99 -12.34
C PRO A 29 4.29 1.55 -11.05
N VAL A 30 4.71 1.03 -9.90
CA VAL A 30 4.21 1.44 -8.58
C VAL A 30 5.37 1.85 -7.69
N ARG A 31 5.29 3.03 -7.08
CA ARG A 31 6.15 3.40 -5.96
C ARG A 31 5.31 3.50 -4.69
N MET A 32 5.69 2.77 -3.65
CA MET A 32 5.01 2.76 -2.35
C MET A 32 5.92 3.35 -1.28
N TYR A 33 5.35 4.13 -0.37
CA TYR A 33 6.07 4.73 0.75
C TYR A 33 5.50 4.16 2.06
N THR A 34 6.36 3.74 2.99
CA THR A 34 5.93 3.08 4.23
C THR A 34 6.71 3.59 5.43
N GLY A 35 6.00 4.16 6.40
CA GLY A 35 6.50 4.41 7.75
C GLY A 35 6.46 3.14 8.59
N LEU A 36 7.60 2.67 9.13
CA LEU A 36 7.64 1.42 9.90
C LEU A 36 7.01 1.52 11.29
N CYS A 37 6.78 2.73 11.78
CA CYS A 37 6.11 2.99 13.06
C CYS A 37 4.61 3.31 12.88
N ASP A 38 4.05 3.18 11.67
CA ASP A 38 2.62 3.44 11.42
C ASP A 38 1.74 2.40 12.14
N THR A 39 0.87 2.87 13.04
CA THR A 39 -0.11 2.03 13.77
C THR A 39 -1.53 2.16 13.24
N ILE A 40 -1.80 3.10 12.33
CA ILE A 40 -3.10 3.34 11.68
C ILE A 40 -3.22 2.49 10.41
N CYS A 41 -2.19 2.49 9.58
CA CYS A 41 -2.04 1.62 8.42
C CYS A 41 -0.79 0.75 8.64
N PRO A 42 -0.87 -0.33 9.44
CA PRO A 42 0.33 -1.09 9.84
C PRO A 42 1.19 -1.53 8.66
N PRO A 43 2.54 -1.50 8.76
CA PRO A 43 3.42 -1.94 7.68
C PRO A 43 3.05 -3.33 7.16
N SER A 44 2.68 -4.27 8.03
CA SER A 44 2.27 -5.62 7.64
C SER A 44 1.11 -5.63 6.63
N THR A 45 0.13 -4.73 6.75
CA THR A 45 -0.99 -4.63 5.80
C THR A 45 -0.56 -3.97 4.49
N GLN A 46 0.31 -2.97 4.55
CA GLN A 46 0.91 -2.36 3.36
C GLN A 46 1.76 -3.39 2.58
N PHE A 47 2.60 -4.15 3.27
CA PHE A 47 3.41 -5.22 2.68
C PHE A 47 2.55 -6.38 2.14
N ALA A 48 1.38 -6.67 2.72
CA ALA A 48 0.45 -7.65 2.17
C ALA A 48 -0.03 -7.28 0.75
N VAL A 49 -0.22 -5.98 0.48
CA VAL A 49 -0.50 -5.47 -0.87
C VAL A 49 0.76 -5.51 -1.72
N TYR A 50 1.84 -4.86 -1.26
CA TYR A 50 3.09 -4.72 -2.01
C TYR A 50 3.63 -6.05 -2.52
N ASN A 51 3.61 -7.09 -1.69
CA ASN A 51 4.13 -8.41 -2.05
C ASN A 51 3.35 -9.06 -3.19
N LYS A 52 2.03 -8.78 -3.31
CA LYS A 52 1.16 -9.30 -4.38
C LYS A 52 1.21 -8.49 -5.68
N ILE A 53 1.80 -7.30 -5.70
CA ILE A 53 1.93 -6.50 -6.92
C ILE A 53 2.82 -7.23 -7.92
N ALA A 54 2.31 -7.45 -9.14
CA ALA A 54 3.04 -8.12 -10.24
C ALA A 54 3.72 -7.14 -11.21
N ALA A 55 3.33 -5.86 -11.20
CA ALA A 55 3.95 -4.80 -12.00
C ALA A 55 5.34 -4.41 -11.45
N PRO A 56 6.17 -3.67 -12.23
CA PRO A 56 7.37 -3.05 -11.71
C PRO A 56 7.05 -2.23 -10.45
N LYS A 57 7.79 -2.45 -9.37
CA LYS A 57 7.49 -1.84 -8.08
C LYS A 57 8.74 -1.44 -7.31
N GLU A 58 8.63 -0.35 -6.58
CA GLU A 58 9.66 0.17 -5.68
C GLU A 58 9.05 0.52 -4.33
N LEU A 59 9.82 0.31 -3.26
CA LEU A 59 9.43 0.62 -1.90
C LEU A 59 10.42 1.61 -1.27
N VAL A 60 9.90 2.71 -0.76
CA VAL A 60 10.66 3.68 0.04
C VAL A 60 10.25 3.53 1.50
N VAL A 61 11.19 3.13 2.33
CA VAL A 61 10.95 2.85 3.76
C VAL A 61 11.41 4.01 4.63
N TYR A 62 10.57 4.42 5.56
CA TYR A 62 10.84 5.42 6.58
C TYR A 62 10.81 4.75 7.97
N PRO A 63 11.97 4.37 8.54
CA PRO A 63 12.01 3.53 9.74
C PRO A 63 11.36 4.16 10.97
N ASP A 64 11.52 5.47 11.14
CA ASP A 64 11.12 6.18 12.35
C ASP A 64 9.76 6.89 12.23
N PHE A 65 9.08 6.77 11.09
CA PHE A 65 7.87 7.54 10.78
C PHE A 65 6.60 6.73 10.98
N THR A 66 5.55 7.44 11.38
CA THR A 66 4.22 6.91 11.66
C THR A 66 3.24 7.26 10.54
N HIS A 67 1.94 7.42 10.86
CA HIS A 67 0.92 7.87 9.92
C HIS A 67 0.94 9.40 9.77
N GLU A 68 1.95 9.91 9.09
CA GLU A 68 2.24 11.34 9.00
C GLU A 68 2.83 11.74 7.65
N GLU A 69 3.05 13.04 7.45
CA GLU A 69 3.73 13.54 6.26
C GLU A 69 5.18 13.04 6.22
N LEU A 70 5.55 12.39 5.12
CA LEU A 70 6.88 11.85 4.92
C LEU A 70 7.79 12.91 4.28
N PRO A 71 8.94 13.25 4.88
CA PRO A 71 9.87 14.22 4.32
C PRO A 71 10.32 13.81 2.92
N ARG A 72 10.32 14.78 2.00
CA ARG A 72 10.74 14.63 0.59
C ARG A 72 9.88 13.69 -0.27
N ALA A 73 8.84 13.06 0.28
CA ALA A 73 7.98 12.16 -0.48
C ALA A 73 7.27 12.91 -1.62
N TRP A 74 6.76 14.11 -1.36
CA TRP A 74 6.09 14.93 -2.38
C TRP A 74 7.01 15.34 -3.53
N ASP A 75 8.25 15.74 -3.23
CA ASP A 75 9.24 16.07 -4.26
C ASP A 75 9.56 14.85 -5.13
N ASP A 76 9.75 13.69 -4.48
CA ASP A 76 10.04 12.43 -5.17
C ASP A 76 8.86 11.96 -6.05
N ILE A 77 7.62 12.08 -5.56
CA ILE A 77 6.40 11.81 -6.34
C ILE A 77 6.32 12.73 -7.55
N LEU A 78 6.55 14.03 -7.37
CA LEU A 78 6.50 14.99 -8.48
C LEU A 78 7.57 14.66 -9.54
N LEU A 79 8.79 14.34 -9.12
CA LEU A 79 9.87 13.95 -10.01
C LEU A 79 9.56 12.64 -10.76
N LEU A 80 8.91 11.67 -10.11
CA LEU A 80 8.46 10.43 -10.75
C LEU A 80 7.45 10.73 -11.87
N LEU A 81 6.42 11.52 -11.56
CA LEU A 81 5.38 11.89 -12.54
C LEU A 81 5.93 12.71 -13.71
N LEU A 82 6.89 13.60 -13.45
CA LEU A 82 7.52 14.40 -14.51
C LEU A 82 8.36 13.55 -15.46
N LYS A 83 9.07 12.53 -14.94
CA LYS A 83 9.82 11.59 -15.78
C LYS A 83 8.89 10.80 -16.68
N ASP A 84 7.81 10.26 -16.12
CA ASP A 84 6.80 9.51 -16.88
C ASP A 84 6.17 10.37 -18.00
N ALA A 85 5.93 11.66 -17.74
CA ALA A 85 5.39 12.59 -18.74
C ALA A 85 6.38 12.95 -19.87
N GLN A 86 7.68 12.79 -19.66
CA GLN A 86 8.71 13.03 -20.68
C GLN A 86 9.00 11.80 -21.54
N GLU A 87 8.65 10.60 -21.05
CA GLU A 87 8.87 9.32 -21.73
C GLU A 87 7.63 8.84 -22.53
N ALA A 88 6.49 9.55 -22.41
CA ALA A 88 5.24 9.29 -23.13
C ALA A 88 5.12 10.09 -24.44
#